data_AF-A0A7K0LNK7-F1
#
_entry.id   AF-A0A7K0LNK7-F1
#
_cell.length_a   1.000
_cell.length_b   1.000
_cell.length_c   1.000
_cell.angle_alpha   90.00
_cell.angle_beta   90.00
_cell.angle_gamma   90.00
#
_symmetry.space_group_name_H-M   'P 1'
#
loop_
_entity.id
_entity.type
_entity.pdbx_description
1 polymer ?
#
loop_
_entity_poly.entity_id
_entity_poly.type
_entity_poly.pdbx_seq_one_letter_code
_entity_poly.pdbx_strand_id
1 'polypeptide(L)'
;MVGNLIHDTEGAGLGVNGGYNVLMAFNTMYRVGARSHAVEFVQGSRSCDAADAGESTAPCAARRALGGWGTTTSGGQYIPNRHVYFQNNVVANPPGYASRWSHFDVHSPTTPPADSGVANPSRADDDLVIEGNVFLHGSGALDLGFNDGACGGTNAGCSQAFVRSHNVFGPSTRVFRDPAHGDYRVLAGSTPTSAGIVSLRSMSWADAPSRPTVPASVWSGPGVPALAHPGAWRTA
;
A
#
# COMPACT_ATOMS: atom_id res chain seq x y z
N MET A 1 -6.09 -6.18 -4.81
CA MET A 1 -6.20 -7.29 -3.83
C MET A 1 -7.35 -7.00 -2.87
N VAL A 2 -8.24 -7.97 -2.68
CA VAL A 2 -9.46 -7.77 -1.88
C VAL A 2 -9.73 -8.97 -1.00
N GLY A 3 -10.14 -8.75 0.26
CA GLY A 3 -10.67 -9.81 1.13
C GLY A 3 -9.63 -10.81 1.65
N ASN A 4 -8.36 -10.42 1.73
CA ASN A 4 -7.28 -11.30 2.19
C ASN A 4 -7.16 -11.28 3.72
N LEU A 5 -6.66 -12.38 4.28
CA LEU A 5 -6.18 -12.45 5.66
C LEU A 5 -4.66 -12.56 5.64
N ILE A 6 -3.99 -11.66 6.35
CA ILE A 6 -2.53 -11.59 6.45
C ILE A 6 -2.20 -11.54 7.94
N HIS A 7 -1.32 -12.43 8.40
CA HIS A 7 -0.98 -12.43 9.81
C HIS A 7 0.46 -12.84 10.08
N ASP A 8 0.93 -12.48 11.27
CA ASP A 8 2.25 -12.84 11.79
C ASP A 8 3.39 -12.39 10.86
N THR A 9 3.28 -11.17 10.34
CA THR A 9 4.29 -10.55 9.48
C THR A 9 5.11 -9.54 10.29
N GLU A 10 6.41 -9.75 10.41
CA GLU A 10 7.23 -8.84 11.24
C GLU A 10 7.28 -7.41 10.69
N GLY A 11 7.25 -7.24 9.36
CA GLY A 11 7.20 -5.95 8.67
C GLY A 11 5.79 -5.53 8.26
N ALA A 12 5.69 -4.70 7.23
CA ALA A 12 4.42 -4.33 6.64
C ALA A 12 3.64 -5.58 6.22
N GLY A 13 2.36 -5.64 6.58
CA GLY A 13 1.45 -6.69 6.13
C GLY A 13 1.07 -6.51 4.66
N LEU A 14 0.99 -5.26 4.19
CA LEU A 14 0.73 -4.90 2.81
C LEU A 14 1.51 -3.67 2.40
N GLY A 15 1.81 -3.56 1.11
CA GLY A 15 2.34 -2.34 0.56
C GLY A 15 2.38 -2.30 -0.95
N VAL A 16 2.71 -1.12 -1.47
CA VAL A 16 2.88 -0.89 -2.91
C VAL A 16 4.21 -0.19 -3.16
N ASN A 17 5.06 -0.88 -3.93
CA ASN A 17 6.41 -0.45 -4.22
C ASN A 17 6.56 -0.35 -5.75
N GLY A 18 6.18 0.80 -6.32
CA GLY A 18 6.18 1.04 -7.75
C GLY A 18 4.95 0.49 -8.47
N GLY A 19 3.75 0.94 -8.09
CA GLY A 19 2.47 0.48 -8.64
C GLY A 19 1.66 1.57 -9.35
N TYR A 20 0.87 1.17 -10.36
CA TYR A 20 -0.10 2.03 -11.03
C TYR A 20 -1.47 1.34 -11.00
N ASN A 21 -2.52 2.05 -10.58
CA ASN A 21 -3.88 1.51 -10.42
C ASN A 21 -3.92 0.27 -9.50
N VAL A 22 -3.69 0.50 -8.21
CA VAL A 22 -3.69 -0.57 -7.20
C VAL A 22 -4.78 -0.31 -6.17
N LEU A 23 -5.73 -1.23 -6.07
CA LEU A 23 -6.72 -1.26 -4.99
C LEU A 23 -6.38 -2.35 -3.98
N MET A 24 -6.31 -1.96 -2.70
CA MET A 24 -6.20 -2.84 -1.54
C MET A 24 -7.40 -2.59 -0.65
N ALA A 25 -8.38 -3.50 -0.65
CA ALA A 25 -9.60 -3.31 0.11
C ALA A 25 -10.09 -4.52 0.90
N PHE A 26 -10.77 -4.27 2.01
CA PHE A 26 -11.38 -5.32 2.83
C PHE A 26 -10.42 -6.42 3.31
N ASN A 27 -9.12 -6.12 3.39
CA ASN A 27 -8.13 -7.05 3.91
C ASN A 27 -8.09 -6.97 5.44
N THR A 28 -7.79 -8.10 6.07
CA THR A 28 -7.58 -8.23 7.51
C THR A 28 -6.11 -8.52 7.77
N MET A 29 -5.45 -7.66 8.55
CA MET A 29 -4.07 -7.79 8.97
C MET A 29 -4.00 -7.98 10.49
N TYR A 30 -3.34 -9.06 10.95
CA TYR A 30 -3.22 -9.39 12.37
C TYR A 30 -1.79 -9.72 12.77
N ARG A 31 -1.27 -9.11 13.85
CA ARG A 31 0.14 -9.27 14.24
C ARG A 31 1.09 -8.89 13.10
N VAL A 32 0.95 -7.65 12.63
CA VAL A 32 1.82 -7.07 11.60
C VAL A 32 2.63 -5.89 12.15
N GLY A 33 3.80 -5.64 11.56
CA GLY A 33 4.57 -4.41 11.77
C GLY A 33 5.44 -4.33 13.01
N ALA A 34 5.62 -5.43 13.77
CA ALA A 34 6.40 -5.42 15.02
C ALA A 34 7.86 -4.95 14.87
N ARG A 35 8.45 -5.03 13.67
CA ARG A 35 9.81 -4.53 13.42
C ARG A 35 9.85 -3.07 12.98
N SER A 36 8.75 -2.53 12.43
CA SER A 36 8.71 -1.18 11.84
C SER A 36 7.29 -0.59 11.81
N HIS A 37 6.55 -0.78 10.71
CA HIS A 37 5.24 -0.22 10.42
C HIS A 37 4.30 -1.30 9.85
N ALA A 38 2.99 -1.04 9.82
CA ALA A 38 2.00 -2.03 9.39
C ALA A 38 1.75 -2.06 7.88
N VAL A 39 1.91 -0.93 7.20
CA VAL A 39 1.61 -0.79 5.76
C VAL A 39 2.64 0.13 5.10
N GLU A 40 3.09 -0.19 3.89
CA GLU A 40 4.08 0.64 3.17
C GLU A 40 3.60 1.15 1.81
N PHE A 41 3.97 2.38 1.49
CA PHE A 41 3.81 2.99 0.18
C PHE A 41 5.13 3.65 -0.18
N VAL A 42 5.98 2.92 -0.87
CA VAL A 42 7.33 3.38 -1.20
C VAL A 42 7.58 3.31 -2.69
N GLN A 43 8.66 3.92 -3.16
CA GLN A 43 9.08 3.72 -4.53
C GLN A 43 9.54 2.27 -4.73
N GLY A 44 9.16 1.68 -5.86
CA GLY A 44 9.72 0.39 -6.29
C GLY A 44 11.20 0.54 -6.60
N SER A 45 11.94 -0.57 -6.54
CA SER A 45 13.35 -0.60 -6.92
C SER A 45 13.55 -1.42 -8.19
N ARG A 46 14.45 -0.95 -9.04
CA ARG A 46 14.98 -1.72 -10.18
C ARG A 46 16.43 -1.37 -10.44
N SER A 47 17.28 -2.36 -10.60
CA SER A 47 18.70 -2.19 -10.93
C SER A 47 19.05 -2.99 -12.20
N CYS A 48 20.22 -2.69 -12.78
CA CYS A 48 20.86 -3.57 -13.76
C CYS A 48 21.95 -4.36 -13.05
N ASP A 49 21.58 -5.46 -12.37
CA ASP A 49 22.48 -6.23 -11.50
C ASP A 49 23.69 -6.80 -12.26
N ALA A 50 23.55 -7.01 -13.57
CA ALA A 50 24.65 -7.40 -14.45
C ALA A 50 25.83 -6.42 -14.39
N ALA A 51 25.58 -5.13 -14.10
CA ALA A 51 26.64 -4.13 -13.96
C ALA A 51 27.51 -4.38 -12.71
N ASP A 52 26.94 -4.80 -11.59
CA ASP A 52 27.68 -5.12 -10.36
C ASP A 52 28.43 -6.45 -10.46
N ALA A 53 27.88 -7.40 -11.22
CA ALA A 53 28.49 -8.71 -11.46
C ALA A 53 29.59 -8.68 -12.55
N GLY A 54 29.83 -7.54 -13.20
CA GLY A 54 30.75 -7.44 -14.35
C GLY A 54 30.25 -8.21 -15.59
N GLU A 55 28.95 -8.47 -15.66
CA GLU A 55 28.27 -9.16 -16.74
C GLU A 55 27.74 -8.19 -17.81
N SER A 56 27.23 -8.74 -18.92
CA SER A 56 26.70 -7.94 -20.02
C SER A 56 25.45 -7.16 -19.60
N THR A 57 25.52 -5.83 -19.72
CA THR A 57 24.38 -4.92 -19.49
C THR A 57 23.49 -4.73 -20.73
N ALA A 58 23.79 -5.43 -21.84
CA ALA A 58 23.02 -5.36 -23.07
C ALA A 58 21.51 -5.64 -22.90
N PRO A 59 21.08 -6.60 -22.05
CA PRO A 59 19.65 -6.82 -21.80
C PRO A 59 18.95 -5.64 -21.10
N CYS A 60 19.68 -4.88 -20.28
CA CYS A 60 19.16 -3.65 -19.67
C CYS A 60 19.03 -2.54 -20.73
N ALA A 61 20.07 -2.36 -21.55
CA ALA A 61 20.06 -1.41 -22.67
C ALA A 61 18.93 -1.69 -23.68
N ALA A 62 18.66 -2.96 -23.98
CA ALA A 62 17.56 -3.34 -24.86
C ALA A 62 16.18 -2.96 -24.27
N ARG A 63 15.94 -3.24 -22.98
CA ARG A 63 14.67 -2.88 -22.31
C ARG A 63 14.49 -1.37 -22.19
N ARG A 64 15.59 -0.65 -22.02
CA ARG A 64 15.65 0.82 -22.04
C ARG A 64 15.27 1.40 -23.39
N ALA A 65 15.80 0.83 -24.48
CA ALA A 65 15.46 1.24 -25.84
C ALA A 65 13.96 1.06 -26.14
N LEU A 66 13.30 0.11 -25.47
CA LEU A 66 11.85 -0.10 -25.54
C LEU A 66 11.04 0.85 -24.63
N GLY A 67 11.69 1.81 -23.95
CA GLY A 67 11.04 2.78 -23.07
C GLY A 67 10.83 2.30 -21.63
N GLY A 68 11.47 1.20 -21.23
CA GLY A 68 11.41 0.72 -19.85
C GLY A 68 12.15 1.63 -18.88
N TRP A 69 11.62 1.79 -17.67
CA TRP A 69 12.31 2.42 -16.55
C TRP A 69 13.49 1.55 -16.09
N GLY A 70 14.64 2.17 -15.80
CA GLY A 70 15.89 1.47 -15.52
C GLY A 70 17.12 2.31 -15.86
N THR A 71 18.30 1.81 -15.52
CA THR A 71 19.60 2.27 -16.05
C THR A 71 20.36 1.08 -16.65
N THR A 72 21.52 1.34 -17.25
CA THR A 72 22.50 0.29 -17.63
C THR A 72 23.64 0.15 -16.63
N THR A 73 23.61 0.94 -15.56
CA THR A 73 24.56 0.88 -14.43
C THR A 73 23.90 0.19 -13.25
N SER A 74 24.69 -0.07 -12.22
CA SER A 74 24.15 -0.43 -10.92
C SER A 74 23.46 0.76 -10.23
N GLY A 75 22.65 0.44 -9.23
CA GLY A 75 21.82 1.40 -8.49
C GLY A 75 20.33 1.20 -8.72
N GLY A 76 19.56 1.32 -7.63
CA GLY A 76 18.11 1.22 -7.65
C GLY A 76 17.47 2.43 -8.31
N GLN A 77 16.55 2.20 -9.23
CA GLN A 77 15.62 3.21 -9.73
C GLN A 77 14.47 3.36 -8.75
N TYR A 78 14.06 4.59 -8.47
CA TYR A 78 12.92 4.87 -7.61
C TYR A 78 11.64 4.90 -8.45
N ILE A 79 11.00 3.76 -8.66
CA ILE A 79 9.78 3.63 -9.46
C ILE A 79 8.57 4.22 -8.68
N PRO A 80 7.82 5.20 -9.23
CA PRO A 80 6.75 5.85 -8.50
C PRO A 80 5.52 4.98 -8.31
N ASN A 81 4.69 5.35 -7.34
CA ASN A 81 3.32 4.89 -7.20
C ASN A 81 2.35 5.93 -7.77
N ARG A 82 1.26 5.47 -8.38
CA ARG A 82 0.15 6.32 -8.82
C ARG A 82 -1.21 5.60 -8.76
N HIS A 83 -2.27 6.29 -8.33
CA HIS A 83 -3.62 5.72 -8.17
C HIS A 83 -3.61 4.49 -7.26
N VAL A 84 -3.19 4.69 -6.02
CA VAL A 84 -3.15 3.64 -5.00
C VAL A 84 -4.24 3.90 -3.98
N TYR A 85 -5.12 2.92 -3.79
CA TYR A 85 -6.29 3.06 -2.92
C TYR A 85 -6.24 1.98 -1.84
N PHE A 86 -6.09 2.40 -0.59
CA PHE A 86 -6.11 1.53 0.59
C PHE A 86 -7.39 1.81 1.37
N GLN A 87 -8.42 1.00 1.16
CA GLN A 87 -9.78 1.29 1.62
C GLN A 87 -10.43 0.15 2.41
N ASN A 88 -11.15 0.47 3.48
CA ASN A 88 -11.96 -0.51 4.22
C ASN A 88 -11.19 -1.73 4.77
N ASN A 89 -9.89 -1.60 5.06
CA ASN A 89 -9.06 -2.67 5.65
C ASN A 89 -9.08 -2.62 7.18
N VAL A 90 -8.72 -3.75 7.79
CA VAL A 90 -8.53 -3.88 9.24
C VAL A 90 -7.07 -4.21 9.53
N VAL A 91 -6.43 -3.40 10.35
CA VAL A 91 -5.13 -3.68 10.93
C VAL A 91 -5.31 -3.77 12.43
N ALA A 92 -5.21 -4.96 13.00
CA ALA A 92 -5.43 -5.17 14.42
C ALA A 92 -4.30 -6.01 15.02
N ASN A 93 -3.64 -5.49 16.04
CA ASN A 93 -2.66 -6.26 16.81
C ASN A 93 -3.23 -6.56 18.22
N PRO A 94 -2.95 -7.75 18.78
CA PRO A 94 -3.39 -8.07 20.13
C PRO A 94 -2.65 -7.20 21.15
N PRO A 95 -3.20 -7.04 22.38
CA PRO A 95 -2.48 -6.39 23.47
C PRO A 95 -1.07 -6.97 23.65
N GLY A 96 -0.07 -6.10 23.83
CA GLY A 96 1.34 -6.49 23.91
C GLY A 96 2.05 -6.65 22.55
N TYR A 97 1.33 -6.51 21.43
CA TYR A 97 1.89 -6.47 20.08
C TYR A 97 1.45 -5.16 19.40
N ALA A 98 2.39 -4.47 18.76
CA ALA A 98 2.13 -3.22 18.07
C ALA A 98 3.11 -2.99 16.92
N SER A 99 2.77 -2.11 15.98
CA SER A 99 3.79 -1.53 15.10
C SER A 99 4.80 -0.74 15.91
N ARG A 100 6.08 -0.83 15.53
CA ARG A 100 7.19 -0.28 16.32
C ARG A 100 7.30 1.24 16.24
N TRP A 101 7.13 1.81 15.05
CA TRP A 101 7.45 3.21 14.78
C TRP A 101 6.26 4.03 14.31
N SER A 102 5.45 3.50 13.39
CA SER A 102 4.40 4.25 12.70
C SER A 102 3.27 3.35 12.20
N HIS A 103 2.14 3.96 11.82
CA HIS A 103 1.06 3.24 11.15
C HIS A 103 1.46 2.81 9.72
N PHE A 104 2.06 3.73 8.97
CA PHE A 104 2.49 3.56 7.61
C PHE A 104 3.99 3.82 7.45
N ASP A 105 4.52 3.57 6.27
CA ASP A 105 5.75 4.20 5.78
C ASP A 105 5.48 4.71 4.38
N VAL A 106 5.34 6.03 4.25
CA VAL A 106 5.12 6.72 2.98
C VAL A 106 6.39 7.49 2.67
N HIS A 107 7.11 7.06 1.65
CA HIS A 107 8.36 7.70 1.26
C HIS A 107 8.15 9.08 0.64
N SER A 108 9.05 10.00 1.00
CA SER A 108 9.18 11.32 0.40
C SER A 108 9.38 11.24 -1.11
N PRO A 109 8.94 12.26 -1.88
CA PRO A 109 9.33 12.42 -3.27
C PRO A 109 10.86 12.42 -3.39
N THR A 110 11.39 11.68 -4.36
CA THR A 110 12.84 11.53 -4.55
C THR A 110 13.23 11.81 -5.99
N THR A 111 14.44 12.33 -6.19
CA THR A 111 15.01 12.53 -7.53
C THR A 111 15.48 11.18 -8.06
N PRO A 112 14.88 10.65 -9.15
CA PRO A 112 15.37 9.43 -9.77
C PRO A 112 16.75 9.64 -10.40
N PRO A 113 17.57 8.59 -10.55
CA PRO A 113 18.82 8.67 -11.28
C PRO A 113 18.62 9.31 -12.65
N ALA A 114 19.61 10.10 -13.08
CA ALA A 114 19.61 10.68 -14.41
C ALA A 114 19.45 9.58 -15.45
N ASP A 115 18.79 9.94 -16.55
CA ASP A 115 18.45 9.04 -17.63
C ASP A 115 17.53 7.88 -17.28
N SER A 116 17.16 7.59 -16.03
CA SER A 116 16.36 6.41 -15.61
C SER A 116 15.03 6.17 -16.35
N GLY A 117 14.52 7.19 -17.04
CA GLY A 117 13.22 7.18 -17.71
C GLY A 117 12.05 7.38 -16.75
N VAL A 118 12.32 7.46 -15.45
CA VAL A 118 11.34 7.76 -14.42
C VAL A 118 11.11 9.26 -14.34
N ALA A 119 9.85 9.67 -14.17
CA ALA A 119 9.49 11.08 -13.97
C ALA A 119 10.12 11.64 -12.68
N ASN A 120 10.58 12.89 -12.74
CA ASN A 120 11.16 13.61 -11.60
C ASN A 120 10.18 14.70 -11.10
N PRO A 121 9.82 14.75 -9.81
CA PRO A 121 10.19 13.79 -8.76
C PRO A 121 9.42 12.47 -8.89
N SER A 122 10.06 11.38 -8.45
CA SER A 122 9.40 10.10 -8.26
C SER A 122 8.64 10.12 -6.93
N ARG A 123 7.33 9.94 -7.01
CA ARG A 123 6.41 10.01 -5.88
C ARG A 123 5.91 8.64 -5.47
N ALA A 124 5.79 8.39 -4.18
CA ALA A 124 5.12 7.21 -3.64
C ALA A 124 3.63 7.46 -3.31
N ASP A 125 3.19 8.71 -3.45
CA ASP A 125 1.91 9.23 -2.95
C ASP A 125 1.07 9.94 -4.03
N ASP A 126 1.37 9.76 -5.32
CA ASP A 126 0.57 10.37 -6.40
C ASP A 126 -0.82 9.72 -6.45
N ASP A 127 -1.87 10.48 -6.14
CA ASP A 127 -3.25 9.98 -5.98
C ASP A 127 -3.38 8.76 -5.04
N LEU A 128 -2.58 8.74 -3.97
CA LEU A 128 -2.75 7.81 -2.85
C LEU A 128 -3.99 8.21 -2.02
N VAL A 129 -4.89 7.26 -1.77
CA VAL A 129 -6.07 7.46 -0.92
C VAL A 129 -6.12 6.42 0.19
N ILE A 130 -6.25 6.89 1.44
CA ILE A 130 -6.32 6.05 2.64
C ILE A 130 -7.59 6.43 3.41
N GLU A 131 -8.66 5.63 3.31
CA GLU A 131 -9.96 5.92 3.94
C GLU A 131 -10.79 4.67 4.28
N GLY A 132 -11.68 4.77 5.25
CA GLY A 132 -12.55 3.68 5.72
C GLY A 132 -11.84 2.57 6.48
N ASN A 133 -10.55 2.70 6.77
CA ASN A 133 -9.77 1.65 7.44
C ASN A 133 -9.87 1.74 8.96
N VAL A 134 -9.57 0.62 9.61
CA VAL A 134 -9.51 0.50 11.07
C VAL A 134 -8.12 0.05 11.52
N PHE A 135 -7.46 0.87 12.33
CA PHE A 135 -6.11 0.67 12.84
C PHE A 135 -6.14 0.55 14.37
N LEU A 136 -6.16 -0.69 14.85
CA LEU A 136 -6.17 -1.09 16.26
C LEU A 136 -4.89 -1.87 16.57
N HIS A 137 -3.73 -1.26 16.29
CA HIS A 137 -2.46 -1.99 16.17
C HIS A 137 -1.28 -1.34 16.91
N GLY A 138 -1.56 -0.47 17.85
CA GLY A 138 -0.59 0.29 18.63
C GLY A 138 -1.29 1.47 19.28
N SER A 139 -0.56 2.50 19.72
CA SER A 139 -1.22 3.75 20.15
C SER A 139 -2.01 4.37 19.00
N GLY A 140 -3.21 4.91 19.27
CA GLY A 140 -3.90 5.74 18.27
C GLY A 140 -3.14 7.03 17.93
N ALA A 141 -2.23 7.47 18.82
CA ALA A 141 -1.34 8.60 18.62
C ALA A 141 0.01 8.21 18.01
N LEU A 142 0.19 6.94 17.59
CA LEU A 142 1.37 6.53 16.85
C LEU A 142 1.53 7.40 15.60
N ASP A 143 2.78 7.68 15.22
CA ASP A 143 3.06 8.50 14.04
C ASP A 143 2.41 7.90 12.79
N LEU A 144 1.95 8.74 11.85
CA LEU A 144 1.39 8.20 10.61
C LEU A 144 2.48 7.58 9.73
N GLY A 145 3.74 8.01 9.84
CA GLY A 145 4.85 7.56 9.01
C GLY A 145 4.85 8.22 7.65
N PHE A 146 4.50 9.51 7.59
CA PHE A 146 4.60 10.32 6.39
C PHE A 146 5.95 11.03 6.43
N ASN A 147 6.91 10.52 5.66
CA ASN A 147 8.24 11.11 5.59
C ASN A 147 8.18 12.49 4.92
N ASP A 148 9.18 13.35 5.15
CA ASP A 148 9.17 14.76 4.75
C ASP A 148 8.71 14.98 3.29
N GLY A 149 7.56 15.64 3.10
CA GLY A 149 7.02 15.95 1.77
C GLY A 149 6.13 14.88 1.14
N ALA A 150 6.02 13.68 1.74
CA ALA A 150 4.99 12.71 1.40
C ALA A 150 3.64 13.12 2.02
N CYS A 151 2.55 12.84 1.31
CA CYS A 151 1.19 13.18 1.74
C CYS A 151 1.01 14.65 2.15
N GLY A 152 1.78 15.53 1.50
CA GLY A 152 1.69 16.98 1.63
C GLY A 152 0.49 17.56 0.86
N GLY A 153 0.37 18.90 0.86
CA GLY A 153 -0.83 19.63 0.43
C GLY A 153 -1.31 19.43 -1.02
N THR A 154 -0.59 18.69 -1.86
CA THR A 154 -1.02 18.37 -3.24
C THR A 154 -1.87 17.11 -3.34
N ASN A 155 -1.81 16.19 -2.36
CA ASN A 155 -2.68 15.01 -2.35
C ASN A 155 -3.64 15.05 -1.14
N ALA A 156 -4.88 15.46 -1.41
CA ALA A 156 -5.92 15.53 -0.39
C ALA A 156 -6.28 14.16 0.20
N GLY A 157 -6.17 13.08 -0.59
CA GLY A 157 -6.57 11.72 -0.21
C GLY A 157 -5.65 11.01 0.78
N CYS A 158 -4.45 11.55 1.01
CA CYS A 158 -3.53 11.00 2.04
C CYS A 158 -2.98 12.04 3.01
N SER A 159 -3.41 13.30 2.94
CA SER A 159 -3.02 14.32 3.94
C SER A 159 -3.30 13.86 5.38
N GLN A 160 -2.46 14.27 6.33
CA GLN A 160 -2.60 13.88 7.73
C GLN A 160 -4.00 14.14 8.29
N ALA A 161 -4.59 15.30 7.98
CA ALA A 161 -5.94 15.65 8.40
C ALA A 161 -7.00 14.71 7.78
N PHE A 162 -6.87 14.39 6.49
CA PHE A 162 -7.77 13.47 5.81
C PHE A 162 -7.67 12.07 6.41
N VAL A 163 -6.46 11.52 6.51
CA VAL A 163 -6.25 10.16 7.02
C VAL A 163 -6.74 10.01 8.44
N ARG A 164 -6.49 10.99 9.32
CA ARG A 164 -7.00 10.95 10.70
C ARG A 164 -8.53 11.07 10.80
N SER A 165 -9.18 11.78 9.89
CA SER A 165 -10.64 11.98 9.91
C SER A 165 -11.42 10.89 9.17
N HIS A 166 -10.81 10.20 8.22
CA HIS A 166 -11.48 9.19 7.38
C HIS A 166 -11.13 7.76 7.76
N ASN A 167 -10.36 7.55 8.83
CA ASN A 167 -10.01 6.23 9.35
C ASN A 167 -10.14 6.22 10.87
N VAL A 168 -10.29 5.02 11.43
CA VAL A 168 -10.34 4.82 12.88
C VAL A 168 -8.96 4.40 13.38
N PHE A 169 -8.44 5.11 14.37
CA PHE A 169 -7.19 4.77 15.06
C PHE A 169 -7.48 4.53 16.54
N GLY A 170 -6.88 3.49 17.10
CA GLY A 170 -7.07 3.15 18.51
C GLY A 170 -6.00 2.21 19.04
N PRO A 171 -5.99 1.99 20.37
CA PRO A 171 -5.08 1.06 21.02
C PRO A 171 -5.22 -0.36 20.48
N SER A 172 -4.14 -1.16 20.55
CA SER A 172 -4.21 -2.62 20.39
C SER A 172 -5.29 -3.19 21.32
N THR A 173 -6.23 -3.94 20.77
CA THR A 173 -7.35 -4.53 21.51
C THR A 173 -7.72 -5.89 20.95
N ARG A 174 -8.52 -6.65 21.70
CA ARG A 174 -9.05 -7.93 21.20
C ARG A 174 -10.17 -7.67 20.22
N VAL A 175 -9.87 -7.80 18.93
CA VAL A 175 -10.84 -7.60 17.85
C VAL A 175 -11.45 -8.91 17.37
N PHE A 176 -10.69 -10.01 17.39
CA PHE A 176 -11.06 -11.29 16.80
C PHE A 176 -11.49 -12.35 17.82
N ARG A 177 -12.34 -13.29 17.38
CA ARG A 177 -12.92 -14.33 18.23
C ARG A 177 -11.88 -15.30 18.76
N ASP A 178 -11.09 -15.92 17.90
CA ASP A 178 -10.08 -16.89 18.32
C ASP A 178 -8.93 -17.00 17.30
N PRO A 179 -8.10 -15.96 17.19
CA PRO A 179 -7.02 -15.94 16.20
C PRO A 179 -5.95 -17.01 16.47
N ALA A 180 -5.83 -17.52 17.71
CA ALA A 180 -4.90 -18.60 18.03
C ALA A 180 -5.28 -19.93 17.35
N HIS A 181 -6.56 -20.10 17.01
CA HIS A 181 -7.09 -21.27 16.30
C HIS A 181 -7.63 -20.92 14.91
N GLY A 182 -7.24 -19.76 14.36
CA GLY A 182 -7.58 -19.35 12.99
C GLY A 182 -8.95 -18.67 12.81
N ASP A 183 -9.66 -18.33 13.89
CA ASP A 183 -10.94 -17.63 13.81
C ASP A 183 -10.76 -16.11 13.91
N TYR A 184 -10.63 -15.48 12.74
CA TYR A 184 -10.46 -14.04 12.58
C TYR A 184 -11.77 -13.29 12.37
N ARG A 185 -12.92 -13.88 12.73
CA ARG A 185 -14.18 -13.15 12.73
C ARG A 185 -14.14 -12.04 13.77
N VAL A 186 -14.54 -10.85 13.37
CA VAL A 186 -14.62 -9.67 14.25
C VAL A 186 -15.68 -9.91 15.33
N LEU A 187 -15.32 -9.65 16.58
CA LEU A 187 -16.24 -9.68 17.71
C LEU A 187 -17.25 -8.54 17.60
N ALA A 188 -18.52 -8.81 17.88
CA ALA A 188 -19.53 -7.77 17.90
C ALA A 188 -19.14 -6.65 18.90
N GLY A 189 -19.12 -5.40 18.43
CA GLY A 189 -18.77 -4.23 19.24
C GLY A 189 -17.28 -4.06 19.57
N SER A 190 -16.38 -4.91 19.04
CA SER A 190 -14.93 -4.77 19.28
C SER A 190 -14.25 -3.71 18.42
N THR A 191 -14.98 -3.20 17.43
CA THR A 191 -14.54 -2.13 16.54
C THR A 191 -15.42 -0.90 16.73
N PRO A 192 -14.84 0.32 16.66
CA PRO A 192 -15.63 1.54 16.75
C PRO A 192 -16.66 1.62 15.62
N THR A 193 -17.92 1.88 15.96
CA THR A 193 -19.05 2.01 15.03
C THR A 193 -18.92 3.20 14.06
N SER A 194 -17.94 4.09 14.29
CA SER A 194 -17.62 5.23 13.43
C SER A 194 -16.86 4.86 12.16
N ALA A 195 -16.35 3.63 12.02
CA ALA A 195 -15.75 3.16 10.78
C ALA A 195 -16.84 2.80 9.76
N GLY A 196 -17.41 3.82 9.11
CA GLY A 196 -18.29 3.60 7.97
C GLY A 196 -17.53 2.97 6.81
N ILE A 197 -18.14 1.99 6.12
CA ILE A 197 -17.61 1.46 4.87
C ILE A 197 -17.70 2.56 3.82
N VAL A 198 -16.58 2.92 3.21
CA VAL A 198 -16.55 3.87 2.09
C VAL A 198 -16.73 3.16 0.75
N SER A 199 -17.19 3.90 -0.26
CA SER A 199 -17.25 3.39 -1.63
C SER A 199 -15.83 3.24 -2.19
N LEU A 200 -15.60 2.13 -2.90
CA LEU A 200 -14.30 1.87 -3.52
C LEU A 200 -14.03 2.89 -4.64
N ARG A 201 -12.81 3.42 -4.69
CA ARG A 201 -12.37 4.29 -5.79
C ARG A 201 -12.30 3.48 -7.08
N SER A 202 -12.80 4.07 -8.17
CA SER A 202 -12.64 3.52 -9.51
C SER A 202 -11.24 3.79 -10.02
N MET A 203 -10.62 2.80 -10.64
CA MET A 203 -9.36 2.96 -11.36
C MET A 203 -9.62 3.37 -12.81
N SER A 204 -8.83 4.32 -13.32
CA SER A 204 -8.87 4.76 -14.72
C SER A 204 -7.49 4.56 -15.32
N TRP A 205 -7.45 4.13 -16.58
CA TRP A 205 -6.21 3.99 -17.35
C TRP A 205 -6.00 5.16 -18.34
N ALA A 206 -6.83 6.20 -18.26
CA ALA A 206 -6.84 7.29 -19.22
C ALA A 206 -5.54 8.13 -19.20
N ASP A 207 -4.85 8.17 -18.06
CA ASP A 207 -3.59 8.87 -17.85
C ASP A 207 -2.41 7.91 -17.64
N ALA A 208 -2.55 6.67 -18.11
CA ALA A 208 -1.49 5.69 -18.00
C ALA A 208 -0.23 6.17 -18.74
N PRO A 209 0.98 5.90 -18.20
CA PRO A 209 2.22 6.28 -18.86
C PRO A 209 2.28 5.72 -20.29
N SER A 210 2.62 6.56 -21.26
CA SER A 210 2.86 6.09 -22.63
C SER A 210 4.16 5.28 -22.75
N ARG A 211 5.08 5.44 -21.78
CA ARG A 211 6.38 4.77 -21.68
C ARG A 211 6.75 4.45 -20.22
N PRO A 212 6.91 3.16 -19.85
CA PRO A 212 6.63 1.98 -20.69
C PRO A 212 5.14 1.92 -21.04
N THR A 213 4.83 1.45 -22.24
CA THR A 213 3.43 1.28 -22.67
C THR A 213 2.78 0.22 -21.79
N VAL A 214 1.56 0.48 -21.31
CA VAL A 214 0.77 -0.53 -20.61
C VAL A 214 0.55 -1.71 -21.56
N PRO A 215 0.95 -2.94 -21.20
CA PRO A 215 0.68 -4.11 -22.02
C PRO A 215 -0.83 -4.20 -22.27
N ALA A 216 -1.24 -4.38 -23.53
CA ALA A 216 -2.64 -4.66 -23.84
C ALA A 216 -3.06 -5.91 -23.05
N SER A 217 -4.02 -5.76 -22.15
CA SER A 217 -4.49 -6.89 -21.35
C SER A 217 -5.25 -7.87 -22.25
N VAL A 218 -4.87 -9.15 -22.20
CA VAL A 218 -5.60 -10.26 -22.84
C VAL A 218 -6.62 -10.89 -21.87
N TRP A 219 -6.89 -10.24 -20.74
CA TRP A 219 -7.79 -10.75 -19.70
C TRP A 219 -9.22 -10.24 -19.92
N SER A 220 -9.95 -10.93 -20.81
CA SER A 220 -11.40 -10.80 -20.95
C SER A 220 -12.11 -11.79 -20.01
N GLY A 221 -12.14 -11.48 -18.72
CA GLY A 221 -12.89 -12.25 -17.73
C GLY A 221 -13.80 -11.33 -16.91
N PRO A 222 -15.09 -11.65 -16.70
CA PRO A 222 -15.90 -10.94 -15.73
C PRO A 222 -15.41 -11.35 -14.34
N GLY A 223 -14.76 -10.45 -13.62
CA GLY A 223 -13.93 -10.89 -12.49
C GLY A 223 -13.64 -9.88 -11.39
N VAL A 224 -14.56 -8.96 -11.10
CA VAL A 224 -14.80 -8.69 -9.68
C VAL A 224 -15.95 -9.65 -9.35
N PRO A 225 -15.71 -10.77 -8.65
CA PRO A 225 -16.84 -11.49 -8.06
C PRO A 225 -17.62 -10.43 -7.30
N ALA A 226 -18.93 -10.31 -7.57
CA ALA A 226 -19.81 -9.66 -6.61
C ALA A 226 -19.44 -10.28 -5.27
N LEU A 227 -18.92 -9.47 -4.34
CA LEU A 227 -18.56 -9.91 -3.00
C LEU A 227 -19.85 -10.44 -2.35
N ALA A 228 -20.15 -11.71 -2.59
CA ALA A 228 -21.18 -12.48 -1.91
C ALA A 228 -20.70 -12.95 -0.53
N HIS A 229 -19.52 -12.48 -0.10
CA HIS A 229 -19.20 -12.41 1.30
C HIS A 229 -19.52 -11.00 1.79
N PRO A 230 -20.48 -10.83 2.72
CA PRO A 230 -20.45 -9.65 3.53
C PRO A 230 -19.08 -9.66 4.22
N GLY A 231 -18.23 -8.68 3.90
CA GLY A 231 -17.05 -8.40 4.69
C GLY A 231 -17.45 -8.36 6.17
N ALA A 232 -16.47 -8.57 7.05
CA ALA A 232 -16.60 -8.78 8.50
C ALA A 232 -17.32 -7.67 9.32
N TRP A 233 -18.12 -6.85 8.66
CA TRP A 233 -18.76 -5.61 9.09
C TRP A 233 -20.29 -5.63 8.97
N ARG A 234 -20.92 -6.71 8.49
CA ARG A 234 -22.38 -6.85 8.66
C ARG A 234 -22.67 -7.41 10.06
N THR A 235 -23.07 -6.50 10.94
CA THR A 235 -23.77 -6.82 12.18
C THR A 235 -24.96 -7.74 11.86
N ALA A 236 -25.02 -8.89 12.52
CA ALA A 236 -26.29 -9.55 12.77
C ALA A 236 -27.12 -8.70 13.74
#